data_AF-A0A284S0P5-F1
#
_entry.id   AF-A0A284S0P5-F1
#
_cell.length_a   1.000
_cell.length_b   1.000
_cell.length_c   1.000
_cell.angle_alpha   90.00
_cell.angle_beta   90.00
_cell.angle_gamma   90.00
#
_symmetry.space_group_name_H-M   'P 1'
#
loop_
_entity.id
_entity.type
_entity.pdbx_description
1 polymer ?
#
loop_
_entity_poly.entity_id
_entity_poly.type
_entity_poly.pdbx_seq_one_letter_code
_entity_poly.pdbx_strand_id
1 'polypeptide(L)'
;MSTATEIPPLDNTMGALLVGVLFSTALWGTTCVQTFSYINRYWRLDTLGFRILVLATFVMDTVHEILVCHTIYIYLVSNFANPTQLGIIEWSILVEVIASACVAFMVQSFFTYRVWIC
;
A
#
# COMPACT_ATOMS: atom_id res chain seq x y z
N MET A 1 -26.64 26.49 -29.60
CA MET A 1 -26.46 25.13 -29.03
C MET A 1 -25.32 25.23 -28.04
N SER A 2 -25.63 25.21 -26.74
CA SER A 2 -24.61 25.24 -25.69
C SER A 2 -23.90 23.89 -25.69
N THR A 3 -22.64 23.86 -26.11
CA THR A 3 -21.78 22.68 -25.95
C THR A 3 -21.54 22.54 -24.45
N ALA A 4 -22.34 21.68 -23.80
CA ALA A 4 -22.08 21.26 -22.44
C ALA A 4 -20.66 20.70 -22.40
N THR A 5 -19.78 21.38 -21.67
CA THR A 5 -18.44 20.92 -21.36
C THR A 5 -18.60 19.56 -20.67
N GLU A 6 -18.34 18.45 -21.36
CA GLU A 6 -18.27 17.14 -20.72
C GLU A 6 -17.15 17.21 -19.69
N ILE A 7 -17.53 17.35 -18.42
CA ILE A 7 -16.62 17.24 -17.30
C ILE A 7 -16.02 15.84 -17.42
N PRO A 8 -14.71 15.67 -17.64
CA PRO A 8 -14.12 14.35 -17.74
C PRO A 8 -14.54 13.58 -16.48
N PRO A 9 -15.03 12.33 -16.61
CA PRO A 9 -15.66 11.60 -15.50
C PRO A 9 -14.61 11.27 -14.44
N LEU A 10 -14.36 12.25 -13.57
CA LEU A 10 -13.36 12.16 -12.51
C LEU A 10 -13.76 11.11 -11.47
N ASP A 11 -15.07 10.87 -11.36
CA ASP A 11 -15.67 9.82 -10.54
C ASP A 11 -15.18 8.42 -10.92
N ASN A 12 -14.96 8.13 -12.20
CA ASN A 12 -14.47 6.82 -12.63
C ASN A 12 -13.04 6.55 -12.15
N THR A 13 -12.16 7.56 -12.20
CA THR A 13 -10.74 7.38 -11.84
C THR A 13 -10.54 7.53 -10.33
N MET A 14 -11.05 8.61 -9.74
CA MET A 14 -10.88 8.89 -8.30
C MET A 14 -11.77 7.99 -7.43
N GLY A 15 -12.97 7.64 -7.90
CA GLY A 15 -13.83 6.66 -7.24
C GLY A 15 -13.23 5.25 -7.28
N ALA A 16 -12.65 4.82 -8.41
CA ALA A 16 -11.94 3.55 -8.49
C ALA A 16 -10.71 3.52 -7.58
N LEU A 17 -9.95 4.62 -7.51
CA LEU A 17 -8.81 4.76 -6.59
C LEU A 17 -9.25 4.61 -5.12
N LEU A 18 -10.32 5.32 -4.72
CA LEU A 18 -10.87 5.25 -3.37
C LEU A 18 -11.30 3.83 -3.01
N VAL A 19 -12.01 3.15 -3.91
CA VAL A 19 -12.41 1.75 -3.71
C VAL A 19 -11.20 0.85 -3.59
N GLY A 20 -10.18 1.04 -4.44
CA GLY A 20 -8.92 0.30 -4.39
C GLY A 20 -8.22 0.42 -3.04
N VAL A 21 -8.16 1.62 -2.47
CA VAL A 21 -7.55 1.83 -1.15
C VAL A 21 -8.39 1.23 -0.02
N LEU A 22 -9.72 1.30 -0.08
CA LEU A 22 -10.56 0.59 0.89
C LEU A 22 -10.30 -0.92 0.90
N PHE A 23 -10.13 -1.52 -0.28
CA PHE A 23 -9.72 -2.92 -0.39
C PHE A 23 -8.29 -3.16 0.13
N SER A 24 -7.35 -2.26 -0.16
CA SER A 24 -5.97 -2.32 0.37
C SER A 24 -5.97 -2.30 1.90
N THR A 25 -6.71 -1.38 2.51
CA THR A 25 -6.80 -1.26 3.98
C THR A 25 -7.42 -2.50 4.61
N ALA A 26 -8.43 -3.08 3.97
CA ALA A 26 -9.03 -4.34 4.43
C ALA A 26 -8.01 -5.49 4.40
N LEU A 27 -7.22 -5.60 3.32
CA LEU A 27 -6.15 -6.59 3.20
C LEU A 27 -5.03 -6.35 4.23
N TRP A 28 -4.63 -5.10 4.45
CA TRP A 28 -3.67 -4.74 5.51
C TRP A 28 -4.16 -5.19 6.89
N GLY A 29 -5.46 -5.05 7.17
CA GLY A 29 -6.09 -5.60 8.38
C GLY A 29 -5.90 -7.11 8.53
N THR A 30 -5.96 -7.88 7.43
CA THR A 30 -5.67 -9.32 7.46
C THR A 30 -4.19 -9.60 7.78
N THR A 31 -3.26 -8.81 7.23
CA THR A 31 -1.81 -8.92 7.52
C THR A 31 -1.50 -8.61 8.99
N CYS A 32 -2.22 -7.68 9.61
CA CYS A 32 -2.13 -7.41 11.05
C CYS A 32 -2.49 -8.66 11.87
N VAL A 33 -3.61 -9.32 11.54
CA VAL A 33 -4.06 -10.54 12.24
C VAL A 33 -3.08 -11.70 12.03
N GLN A 34 -2.54 -11.84 10.82
CA GLN A 34 -1.53 -12.85 10.50
C GLN A 34 -0.25 -12.62 11.32
N THR A 35 0.25 -11.39 11.38
CA THR A 35 1.43 -11.00 12.15
C THR A 35 1.21 -11.23 13.65
N PHE A 36 0.04 -10.86 14.18
CA PHE A 36 -0.29 -11.11 15.58
C PHE A 36 -0.34 -12.60 15.91
N SER A 37 -0.97 -13.40 15.05
CA SER A 37 -1.06 -14.85 15.21
C SER A 37 0.33 -15.52 15.15
N TYR A 38 1.21 -15.02 14.28
CA TYR A 38 2.61 -15.44 14.19
C TYR A 38 3.37 -15.18 15.50
N ILE A 39 3.28 -13.96 16.02
CA ILE A 39 3.93 -13.57 17.28
C ILE A 39 3.41 -14.43 18.43
N ASN A 40 2.12 -14.73 18.49
CA ASN A 40 1.57 -15.52 19.59
C ASN A 40 1.99 -17.00 19.54
N ARG A 41 2.06 -17.60 18.34
CA ARG A 41 2.22 -19.06 18.20
C ARG A 41 3.63 -19.53 17.89
N TYR A 42 4.40 -18.76 17.12
CA TYR A 42 5.69 -19.20 16.55
C TYR A 42 6.90 -18.40 17.06
N TRP A 43 6.66 -17.31 17.80
CA TRP A 43 7.72 -16.40 18.28
C TRP A 43 8.79 -17.04 19.15
N ARG A 44 8.58 -18.21 19.77
CA ARG A 44 9.64 -18.87 20.54
C ARG A 44 10.37 -19.96 19.77
N LEU A 45 9.72 -20.54 18.75
CA LEU A 45 10.24 -21.69 18.01
C LEU A 45 11.03 -21.30 16.76
N ASP A 46 10.69 -20.18 16.11
CA ASP A 46 11.32 -19.81 14.84
C ASP A 46 12.70 -19.17 15.00
N THR A 47 13.54 -19.33 13.97
CA THR A 47 14.86 -18.70 13.91
C THR A 47 14.75 -17.18 13.83
N LEU A 48 15.75 -16.47 14.38
CA LEU A 48 15.77 -15.00 14.43
C LEU A 48 15.60 -14.35 13.05
N GLY A 49 16.13 -14.96 11.99
CA GLY A 49 16.00 -14.47 10.61
C GLY A 49 14.54 -14.39 10.14
N PHE A 50 13.73 -15.42 10.41
CA PHE A 50 12.30 -15.41 10.06
C PHE A 50 11.52 -14.32 10.80
N ARG A 51 11.83 -14.13 12.09
CA ARG A 51 11.15 -13.11 12.91
C ARG A 51 11.45 -11.70 12.41
N ILE A 52 12.71 -11.42 12.08
CA ILE A 52 13.13 -10.12 11.55
C ILE A 52 12.44 -9.87 10.20
N LEU A 53 12.36 -10.89 9.34
CA LEU A 53 11.74 -10.77 8.03
C LEU A 53 10.24 -10.44 8.15
N VAL A 54 9.50 -11.20 8.96
CA VAL A 54 8.06 -10.96 9.17
C VAL A 54 7.81 -9.56 9.72
N LEU A 55 8.58 -9.12 10.72
CA LEU A 55 8.46 -7.77 11.28
C LEU A 55 8.83 -6.68 10.26
N ALA A 56 9.88 -6.89 9.48
CA ALA A 56 10.32 -5.92 8.48
C ALA A 56 9.28 -5.77 7.38
N THR A 57 8.70 -6.88 6.89
CA THR A 57 7.60 -6.85 5.92
C THR A 57 6.37 -6.13 6.50
N PHE A 58 5.99 -6.44 7.75
CA PHE A 58 4.86 -5.80 8.41
C PHE A 58 5.02 -4.27 8.55
N VAL A 59 6.21 -3.82 8.97
CA VAL A 59 6.52 -2.38 9.07
C VAL A 59 6.45 -1.72 7.69
N MET A 60 7.01 -2.38 6.67
CA MET A 60 7.02 -1.84 5.31
C MET A 60 5.61 -1.72 4.72
N ASP A 61 4.77 -2.74 4.88
CA ASP A 61 3.36 -2.71 4.47
C ASP A 61 2.58 -1.61 5.19
N THR A 62 2.87 -1.39 6.48
CA THR A 62 2.23 -0.33 7.26
C THR A 62 2.62 1.05 6.76
N VAL A 63 3.90 1.27 6.43
CA VAL A 63 4.37 2.53 5.85
C VAL A 63 3.72 2.77 4.48
N HIS A 64 3.65 1.73 3.64
CA HIS A 64 3.00 1.79 2.33
C HIS A 64 1.52 2.21 2.48
N GLU A 65 0.77 1.56 3.36
CA GLU A 65 -0.66 1.85 3.57
C GLU A 65 -0.89 3.29 4.09
N ILE A 66 -0.01 3.79 4.98
CA ILE A 66 -0.07 5.17 5.47
C ILE A 66 0.16 6.17 4.32
N LEU A 67 1.13 5.91 3.44
CA LEU A 67 1.43 6.78 2.30
C LEU A 67 0.26 6.83 1.31
N VAL A 68 -0.36 5.68 1.05
CA VAL A 68 -1.54 5.57 0.19
C VAL A 68 -2.72 6.35 0.79
N CYS A 69 -2.99 6.18 2.09
CA CYS A 69 -4.04 6.94 2.78
C CYS A 69 -3.78 8.45 2.74
N HIS A 70 -2.53 8.88 2.97
CA HIS A 70 -2.14 10.29 2.90
C HIS A 70 -2.34 10.88 1.50
N THR A 71 -1.97 10.12 0.47
CA THR A 71 -2.14 10.49 -0.94
C THR A 71 -3.62 10.73 -1.25
N ILE A 72 -4.50 9.79 -0.90
CA ILE A 72 -5.94 9.95 -1.07
C ILE A 72 -6.49 11.14 -0.30
N TYR A 73 -6.04 11.36 0.94
CA TYR A 73 -6.49 12.49 1.74
C TYR A 73 -6.15 13.84 1.07
N ILE A 74 -4.96 13.98 0.51
CA ILE A 74 -4.57 15.20 -0.22
C ILE A 74 -5.41 15.39 -1.49
N TYR A 75 -5.58 14.34 -2.29
CA TYR A 75 -6.31 14.42 -3.56
C TYR A 75 -7.83 14.59 -3.39
N LEU A 76 -8.46 13.90 -2.42
CA LEU A 76 -9.92 13.93 -2.24
C LEU A 76 -10.40 14.95 -1.22
N VAL A 77 -9.63 15.28 -0.18
CA VAL A 77 -10.08 16.17 0.90
C VAL A 77 -9.43 17.54 0.78
N SER A 78 -8.09 17.60 0.77
CA SER A 78 -7.38 18.88 0.86
C SER A 78 -7.48 19.72 -0.42
N ASN A 79 -7.52 19.08 -1.60
CA ASN A 79 -7.52 19.76 -2.90
C ASN A 79 -8.74 19.38 -3.74
N PHE A 80 -9.88 19.18 -3.08
CA PHE A 80 -11.14 18.89 -3.74
C PHE A 80 -11.47 19.99 -4.77
N ALA A 81 -11.57 19.59 -6.05
CA ALA A 81 -11.87 20.45 -7.19
C ALA A 81 -10.75 21.40 -7.70
N ASN A 82 -9.47 21.15 -7.39
CA ASN A 82 -8.36 21.93 -7.97
C ASN A 82 -7.61 21.14 -9.09
N PRO A 83 -7.91 21.38 -10.38
CA PRO A 83 -7.36 20.59 -11.50
C PRO A 83 -5.85 20.74 -11.68
N THR A 84 -5.24 21.79 -11.13
CA THR A 84 -3.79 22.03 -11.16
C THR A 84 -3.01 21.09 -10.24
N GLN A 85 -3.57 20.64 -9.13
CA GLN A 85 -2.93 19.64 -8.25
C GLN A 85 -3.17 18.22 -8.72
N LEU A 86 -4.25 17.96 -9.46
CA LEU A 86 -4.57 16.65 -10.03
C LEU A 86 -3.55 16.19 -11.09
N GLY A 87 -2.92 17.13 -11.80
CA GLY A 87 -1.88 16.84 -12.79
C GLY A 87 -0.47 16.74 -12.22
N ILE A 88 -0.28 17.03 -10.93
CA ILE A 88 1.02 16.98 -10.27
C ILE A 88 1.11 15.64 -9.55
N ILE A 89 2.16 14.87 -9.85
CA ILE A 89 2.48 13.63 -9.16
C ILE A 89 2.92 14.02 -7.75
N GLU A 90 2.09 13.73 -6.75
CA GLU A 90 2.45 13.94 -5.36
C GLU A 90 3.64 13.04 -4.99
N TRP A 91 4.58 13.58 -4.21
CA TRP A 91 5.79 12.86 -3.81
C TRP A 91 5.46 11.53 -3.10
N SER A 92 4.32 11.47 -2.41
CA SER A 92 3.81 10.27 -1.77
C SER A 92 3.63 9.09 -2.74
N ILE A 93 3.22 9.32 -4.00
CA ILE A 93 3.08 8.25 -5.02
C ILE A 93 4.46 7.68 -5.39
N LEU A 94 5.47 8.55 -5.52
CA LEU A 94 6.82 8.09 -5.85
C LEU A 94 7.40 7.24 -4.72
N VAL A 95 7.15 7.64 -3.47
CA VAL A 95 7.58 6.87 -2.30
C VAL A 95 6.80 5.56 -2.17
N GLU A 96 5.50 5.57 -2.47
CA GLU A 96 4.65 4.37 -2.53
C GLU A 96 5.24 3.33 -3.49
N VAL A 97 5.58 3.73 -4.72
CA VAL A 97 6.16 2.83 -5.73
C VAL A 97 7.48 2.21 -5.24
N ILE A 98 8.34 3.02 -4.60
CA ILE A 98 9.58 2.52 -4.01
C ILE A 98 9.28 1.53 -2.88
N ALA A 99 8.30 1.84 -2.04
CA ALA A 99 7.93 0.98 -0.93
C ALA A 99 7.40 -0.37 -1.43
N SER A 100 6.55 -0.36 -2.45
CA SER A 100 6.06 -1.58 -3.12
C SER A 100 7.20 -2.41 -3.71
N ALA A 101 8.16 -1.77 -4.38
CA ALA A 101 9.34 -2.47 -4.92
C ALA A 101 10.21 -3.10 -3.81
N CYS A 102 10.38 -2.44 -2.67
CA CYS A 102 11.09 -2.99 -1.52
C CYS A 102 10.37 -4.21 -0.93
N VAL A 103 9.03 -4.17 -0.80
CA VAL A 103 8.22 -5.32 -0.36
C VAL A 103 8.39 -6.49 -1.34
N ALA A 104 8.29 -6.23 -2.65
CA ALA A 104 8.47 -7.24 -3.68
C ALA A 104 9.86 -7.90 -3.61
N PHE A 105 10.91 -7.09 -3.42
CA PHE A 105 12.28 -7.58 -3.26
C PHE A 105 12.42 -8.46 -2.00
N MET A 106 11.86 -8.05 -0.87
CA MET A 106 11.84 -8.87 0.35
C MET A 106 11.15 -10.22 0.12
N VAL A 107 9.96 -10.22 -0.50
CA VAL A 107 9.20 -11.44 -0.78
C VAL A 107 9.98 -12.37 -1.73
N GLN A 108 10.59 -11.84 -2.80
CA GLN A 108 11.38 -12.63 -3.74
C GLN A 108 12.66 -13.20 -3.11
N SER A 109 13.35 -12.42 -2.27
CA SER A 109 14.52 -12.89 -1.54
C SER A 109 14.15 -14.04 -0.59
N PHE A 110 12.99 -13.94 0.07
CA PHE A 110 12.45 -15.00 0.91
C PHE A 110 12.12 -16.27 0.12
N PHE A 111 11.42 -16.12 -1.01
CA PHE A 111 11.10 -17.24 -1.89
C PHE A 111 12.37 -17.97 -2.36
N THR A 112 13.39 -17.21 -2.77
CA THR A 112 14.70 -17.74 -3.18
C THR A 112 15.38 -18.50 -2.04
N TYR A 113 15.37 -17.94 -0.83
CA TYR A 113 15.93 -18.61 0.35
C TYR A 113 15.22 -19.93 0.67
N ARG A 114 13.88 -19.96 0.56
CA ARG A 114 13.09 -21.18 0.76
C ARG A 114 13.38 -22.23 -0.29
N VAL A 115 13.51 -21.85 -1.55
CA VAL A 115 13.87 -22.77 -2.65
C VAL A 115 15.27 -23.35 -2.46
N TRP A 116 16.24 -22.56 -1.99
CA TRP A 116 17.61 -23.03 -1.80
C TRP A 116 17.78 -24.01 -0.64
N ILE A 117 16.96 -23.89 0.40
CA ILE A 117 17.01 -24.76 1.58
C ILE A 117 16.23 -26.07 1.40
N CYS A 118 15.36 -26.15 0.39
CA CYS A 118 14.66 -27.35 -0.05
C CYS A 118 15.54 -28.16 -1.01
#